data_AF-A0A8B8BYF0-F1
#
_entry.id   AF-A0A8B8BYF0-F1
#
_cell.length_a   1.000
_cell.length_b   1.000
_cell.length_c   1.000
_cell.angle_alpha   90.00
_cell.angle_beta   90.00
_cell.angle_gamma   90.00
#
_symmetry.space_group_name_H-M   'P 1'
#
loop_
_entity.id
_entity.type
_entity.pdbx_description
1 polymer ?
#
loop_
_entity_poly.entity_id
_entity_poly.type
_entity_poly.pdbx_seq_one_letter_code
_entity_poly.pdbx_strand_id
1 'polypeptide(L)'
;MLTLPGFNYMFHSMSKECVLNLICVLRIVYSYENVAIHKRAWMYNSYSYFSADRAVDGLKSDLSFSGGQCAASENGQTAKWGVDLGEILSVHHILIQYTTRNRVWNESNYNTKDMLGFSVYLSNTTSRKNGILCFKDTHFTTATIPNPINISCPFHGRYVIYYNNRTHPPYPAGYSSYAYSDLCEVEVYGCPKPGYYGENCSIPCPNNCLGHLCDIVEGTCLDCVEGYTGPMCSEDCSISLQRNICQENCSNNCRIPSDFCNITGPCSYVCLEEWILKAYNASMLCRIQ
;
A
#
# COMPACT_ATOMS: atom_id res chain seq x y z
N MET A 1 -64.33 -15.60 4.52
CA MET A 1 -64.47 -15.43 3.05
C MET A 1 -63.17 -14.83 2.53
N LEU A 2 -62.75 -15.29 1.36
CA LEU A 2 -61.54 -14.99 0.58
C LEU A 2 -61.28 -13.46 0.44
N THR A 3 -60.06 -12.92 0.29
CA THR A 3 -59.18 -13.01 -0.90
C THR A 3 -57.70 -12.57 -0.65
N LEU A 4 -56.75 -13.16 -1.40
CA LEU A 4 -55.29 -12.91 -1.58
C LEU A 4 -54.98 -11.63 -2.44
N PRO A 5 -53.75 -11.30 -3.01
CA PRO A 5 -52.32 -11.72 -2.83
C PRO A 5 -51.19 -10.60 -2.90
N GLY A 6 -49.91 -10.95 -2.64
CA GLY A 6 -48.66 -10.49 -3.33
C GLY A 6 -47.97 -9.17 -2.88
N PHE A 7 -46.64 -8.92 -2.93
CA PHE A 7 -45.46 -9.55 -3.57
C PHE A 7 -44.12 -9.06 -2.94
N ASN A 8 -43.04 -9.83 -3.21
CA ASN A 8 -41.63 -9.80 -2.74
C ASN A 8 -40.75 -8.59 -3.12
N TYR A 9 -39.64 -8.38 -2.38
CA TYR A 9 -38.22 -8.26 -2.82
C TYR A 9 -37.32 -8.49 -1.57
N MET A 10 -36.62 -9.61 -1.33
CA MET A 10 -35.43 -10.23 -1.95
C MET A 10 -34.13 -9.41 -1.81
N PHE A 11 -33.32 -9.66 -0.75
CA PHE A 11 -31.83 -9.66 -0.75
C PHE A 11 -31.30 -10.27 0.56
N HIS A 12 -30.99 -11.57 0.54
CA HIS A 12 -29.99 -12.16 1.44
C HIS A 12 -29.39 -13.36 0.73
N SER A 13 -28.17 -13.19 0.23
CA SER A 13 -27.34 -14.30 -0.24
C SER A 13 -26.81 -15.07 0.97
N MET A 14 -27.61 -16.03 1.44
CA MET A 14 -27.11 -17.14 2.26
C MET A 14 -27.76 -18.41 1.73
N SER A 15 -26.98 -19.23 1.05
CA SER A 15 -27.41 -20.55 0.57
C SER A 15 -27.74 -21.42 1.78
N LYS A 16 -29.02 -21.79 1.86
CA LYS A 16 -29.55 -22.76 2.81
C LYS A 16 -29.31 -24.16 2.26
N GLU A 17 -28.45 -24.94 2.90
CA GLU A 17 -28.67 -26.37 3.13
C GLU A 17 -28.06 -26.73 4.48
N CYS A 18 -28.90 -26.79 5.51
CA CYS A 18 -28.56 -27.34 6.82
C CYS A 18 -29.48 -28.52 7.04
N VAL A 19 -29.02 -29.73 6.71
CA VAL A 19 -29.73 -30.99 6.94
C VAL A 19 -28.87 -31.88 7.83
N LEU A 20 -29.41 -32.20 9.02
CA LEU A 20 -29.05 -33.26 9.95
C LEU A 20 -27.60 -33.77 9.90
N ASN A 21 -26.70 -33.10 10.63
CA ASN A 21 -25.72 -33.69 11.54
C ASN A 21 -24.92 -32.55 12.18
N LEU A 22 -24.66 -32.66 13.49
CA LEU A 22 -24.12 -31.61 14.36
C LEU A 22 -22.63 -31.32 14.10
N ILE A 23 -22.30 -30.79 12.92
CA ILE A 23 -21.00 -30.13 12.65
C ILE A 23 -21.30 -28.86 11.86
N CYS A 24 -21.45 -27.75 12.58
CA CYS A 24 -21.40 -26.42 11.96
C CYS A 24 -19.94 -26.21 11.53
N VAL A 25 -19.63 -26.53 10.27
CA VAL A 25 -18.33 -26.18 9.69
C VAL A 25 -18.32 -24.66 9.58
N LEU A 26 -17.76 -23.99 10.59
CA LEU A 26 -17.33 -22.60 10.47
C LEU A 26 -16.36 -22.57 9.30
N ARG A 27 -16.82 -22.13 8.13
CA ARG A 27 -15.90 -21.75 7.06
C ARG A 27 -15.16 -20.53 7.58
N ILE A 28 -13.95 -20.74 8.09
CA ILE A 28 -12.99 -19.66 8.28
C ILE A 28 -12.75 -19.13 6.86
N VAL A 29 -13.27 -17.93 6.58
CA VAL A 29 -12.98 -17.24 5.33
C VAL A 29 -11.56 -16.71 5.50
N TYR A 30 -10.66 -17.24 4.69
CA TYR A 30 -9.24 -16.93 4.71
C TYR A 30 -9.01 -15.64 3.91
N SER A 31 -8.66 -14.55 4.59
CA SER A 31 -8.31 -13.29 3.94
C SER A 31 -7.59 -12.33 4.88
N TYR A 32 -6.86 -11.38 4.29
CA TYR A 32 -6.36 -10.19 4.97
C TYR A 32 -7.48 -9.42 5.70
N GLU A 33 -7.12 -8.70 6.76
CA GLU A 33 -8.05 -7.88 7.56
C GLU A 33 -7.94 -6.41 7.19
N ASN A 34 -9.05 -5.65 7.29
CA ASN A 34 -9.01 -4.19 7.19
C ASN A 34 -8.36 -3.60 8.46
N VAL A 35 -7.05 -3.37 8.41
CA VAL A 35 -6.26 -2.86 9.55
C VAL A 35 -6.43 -1.36 9.79
N ALA A 36 -7.15 -0.64 8.92
CA ALA A 36 -7.45 0.78 9.09
C ALA A 36 -8.74 1.06 9.88
N ILE A 37 -9.62 0.06 10.06
CA ILE A 37 -10.92 0.26 10.70
C ILE A 37 -10.78 0.88 12.11
N HIS A 38 -11.50 1.97 12.35
CA HIS A 38 -11.50 2.76 13.58
C HIS A 38 -10.12 3.26 14.04
N LYS A 39 -9.14 3.29 13.14
CA LYS A 39 -7.84 3.91 13.41
C LYS A 39 -7.93 5.43 13.34
N ARG A 40 -6.94 6.08 13.93
CA ARG A 40 -6.88 7.55 13.94
C ARG A 40 -6.52 8.05 12.55
N ALA A 41 -7.41 8.84 11.96
CA ALA A 41 -7.16 9.53 10.72
C ALA A 41 -6.89 11.02 10.95
N TRP A 42 -6.28 11.67 9.98
CA TRP A 42 -6.12 13.12 9.93
C TRP A 42 -6.22 13.60 8.50
N MET A 43 -6.59 14.87 8.34
CA MET A 43 -6.52 15.55 7.05
C MET A 43 -6.13 17.01 7.26
N TYR A 44 -5.74 17.68 6.17
CA TYR A 44 -5.48 19.11 6.16
C TYR A 44 -6.65 19.85 5.50
N ASN A 45 -6.93 21.06 5.98
CA ASN A 45 -8.02 21.90 5.48
C ASN A 45 -9.38 21.18 5.51
N SER A 46 -9.72 20.55 6.64
CA SER A 46 -11.02 19.90 6.84
C SER A 46 -12.10 20.94 7.11
N TYR A 47 -13.27 20.76 6.52
CA TYR A 47 -14.48 21.37 7.07
C TYR A 47 -14.72 20.85 8.50
N SER A 48 -15.16 21.73 9.40
CA SER A 48 -15.40 21.39 10.81
C SER A 48 -16.38 20.22 11.02
N TYR A 49 -17.27 19.97 10.06
CA TYR A 49 -18.31 18.92 10.13
C TYR A 49 -17.90 17.59 9.49
N PHE A 50 -16.75 17.50 8.80
CA PHE A 50 -16.32 16.34 8.02
C PHE A 50 -15.02 15.74 8.58
N SER A 51 -15.11 15.08 9.74
CA SER A 51 -13.94 14.46 10.39
C SER A 51 -13.22 13.47 9.48
N ALA A 52 -11.89 13.39 9.60
CA ALA A 52 -11.06 12.46 8.86
C ALA A 52 -11.36 10.99 9.17
N ASP A 53 -11.78 10.70 10.41
CA ASP A 53 -12.06 9.35 10.90
C ASP A 53 -13.27 8.69 10.23
N ARG A 54 -14.14 9.49 9.57
CA ARG A 54 -15.27 8.96 8.80
C ARG A 54 -14.85 8.10 7.62
N ALA A 55 -13.64 8.31 7.08
CA ALA A 55 -13.13 7.48 5.99
C ALA A 55 -12.61 6.12 6.48
N VAL A 56 -12.68 5.81 7.78
CA VAL A 56 -12.22 4.55 8.36
C VAL A 56 -13.21 4.04 9.40
N ASP A 57 -14.49 4.41 9.29
CA ASP A 57 -15.53 4.03 10.24
C ASP A 57 -16.33 2.79 9.81
N GLY A 58 -16.08 2.27 8.60
CA GLY A 58 -16.75 1.10 8.04
C GLY A 58 -18.12 1.39 7.42
N LEU A 59 -18.55 2.66 7.36
CA LEU A 59 -19.88 3.04 6.89
C LEU A 59 -19.84 3.52 5.43
N LYS A 60 -20.57 2.81 4.56
CA LYS A 60 -20.63 3.09 3.11
C LYS A 60 -22.06 3.20 2.57
N SER A 61 -23.04 3.34 3.45
CA SER A 61 -24.47 3.30 3.10
C SER A 61 -24.99 4.61 2.52
N ASP A 62 -24.43 5.74 2.93
CA ASP A 62 -24.78 7.07 2.43
C ASP A 62 -23.50 7.81 2.02
N LEU A 63 -23.24 7.83 0.71
CA LEU A 63 -22.05 8.45 0.11
C LEU A 63 -22.26 9.94 -0.19
N SER A 64 -23.27 10.58 0.43
CA SER A 64 -23.50 12.02 0.37
C SER A 64 -22.80 12.75 1.51
N PHE A 65 -22.49 14.03 1.28
CA PHE A 65 -21.94 14.88 2.35
C PHE A 65 -22.92 14.99 3.54
N SER A 66 -24.22 15.06 3.30
CA SER A 66 -25.23 15.08 4.37
C SER A 66 -25.36 13.75 5.12
N GLY A 67 -24.89 12.64 4.54
CA GLY A 67 -24.98 11.30 5.12
C GLY A 67 -24.11 11.07 6.33
N GLY A 68 -23.11 11.94 6.55
CA GLY A 68 -22.23 11.87 7.73
C GLY A 68 -21.24 10.70 7.71
N GLN A 69 -21.07 10.02 6.59
CA GLN A 69 -20.19 8.83 6.40
C GLN A 69 -19.02 9.13 5.45
N CYS A 70 -18.71 10.40 5.24
CA CYS A 70 -17.57 10.79 4.41
C CYS A 70 -16.73 11.87 5.09
N ALA A 71 -15.42 11.71 4.92
CA ALA A 71 -14.40 12.70 5.18
C ALA A 71 -14.29 13.64 3.96
N ALA A 72 -14.16 14.94 4.18
CA ALA A 72 -14.15 15.92 3.09
C ALA A 72 -13.25 17.12 3.42
N SER A 73 -12.51 17.57 2.41
CA SER A 73 -11.64 18.75 2.52
C SER A 73 -12.27 19.98 1.90
N GLU A 74 -11.85 21.16 2.35
CA GLU A 74 -12.04 22.40 1.63
C GLU A 74 -11.32 22.38 0.29
N ASN A 75 -11.68 23.29 -0.61
CA ASN A 75 -11.00 23.44 -1.89
C ASN A 75 -9.62 24.07 -1.70
N GLY A 76 -8.59 23.48 -2.30
CA GLY A 76 -7.22 23.99 -2.19
C GLY A 76 -6.36 23.65 -3.40
N GLN A 77 -5.10 24.08 -3.37
CA GLN A 77 -4.09 23.64 -4.35
C GLN A 77 -3.54 22.25 -4.00
N THR A 78 -3.74 21.80 -2.76
CA THR A 78 -3.34 20.47 -2.30
C THR A 78 -4.39 19.94 -1.33
N ALA A 79 -4.68 18.65 -1.43
CA ALA A 79 -5.51 17.95 -0.46
C ALA A 79 -4.74 16.74 0.08
N LYS A 80 -4.82 16.51 1.39
CA LYS A 80 -4.09 15.42 2.06
C LYS A 80 -4.96 14.84 3.16
N TRP A 81 -5.07 13.52 3.13
CA TRP A 81 -5.69 12.70 4.16
C TRP A 81 -4.71 11.56 4.52
N GLY A 82 -4.74 11.07 5.74
CA GLY A 82 -3.99 9.87 6.12
C GLY A 82 -4.54 9.18 7.35
N VAL A 83 -4.10 7.94 7.56
CA VAL A 83 -4.46 7.08 8.70
C VAL A 83 -3.22 6.46 9.32
N ASP A 84 -3.21 6.35 10.65
CA ASP A 84 -2.13 5.72 11.44
C ASP A 84 -2.57 4.31 11.80
N LEU A 85 -1.95 3.31 11.19
CA LEU A 85 -2.24 1.90 11.44
C LEU A 85 -1.82 1.48 12.86
N GLY A 86 -0.99 2.29 13.54
CA GLY A 86 -0.49 2.09 14.90
C GLY A 86 0.90 1.48 14.92
N GLU A 87 1.12 0.43 14.13
CA GLU A 87 2.38 -0.29 13.97
C GLU A 87 2.83 -0.27 12.51
N ILE A 88 4.08 -0.68 12.25
CA ILE A 88 4.53 -0.98 10.88
C ILE A 88 3.93 -2.34 10.51
N LEU A 89 2.95 -2.34 9.61
CA LEU A 89 2.23 -3.53 9.18
C LEU A 89 2.56 -3.86 7.73
N SER A 90 2.47 -5.15 7.39
CA SER A 90 2.52 -5.60 6.01
C SER A 90 1.16 -5.36 5.35
N VAL A 91 1.12 -4.45 4.38
CA VAL A 91 -0.08 -4.11 3.60
C VAL A 91 -0.07 -4.97 2.35
N HIS A 92 -1.24 -5.49 1.95
CA HIS A 92 -1.43 -6.14 0.65
C HIS A 92 -2.01 -5.15 -0.36
N HIS A 93 -3.15 -4.55 -0.02
CA HIS A 93 -3.86 -3.63 -0.91
C HIS A 93 -4.70 -2.63 -0.13
N ILE A 94 -5.08 -1.56 -0.82
CA ILE A 94 -5.85 -0.44 -0.29
C ILE A 94 -7.08 -0.26 -1.18
N LEU A 95 -8.27 -0.23 -0.58
CA LEU A 95 -9.50 0.15 -1.26
C LEU A 95 -9.85 1.59 -0.89
N ILE A 96 -10.22 2.40 -1.88
CA ILE A 96 -10.70 3.76 -1.63
C ILE A 96 -12.07 3.94 -2.28
N GLN A 97 -13.04 4.32 -1.47
CA GLN A 97 -14.40 4.70 -1.84
C GLN A 97 -14.53 6.23 -1.77
N TYR A 98 -14.81 6.87 -2.89
CA TYR A 98 -15.06 8.32 -2.95
C TYR A 98 -16.52 8.64 -2.67
N THR A 99 -16.79 9.90 -2.33
CA THR A 99 -18.15 10.43 -2.36
C THR A 99 -18.73 10.38 -3.77
N THR A 100 -19.99 9.97 -3.87
CA THR A 100 -20.77 9.99 -5.11
C THR A 100 -21.91 11.00 -5.05
N ARG A 101 -22.14 11.62 -3.87
CA ARG A 101 -23.40 12.28 -3.50
C ARG A 101 -24.65 11.43 -3.78
N ASN A 102 -24.53 10.12 -3.60
CA ASN A 102 -25.57 9.13 -3.92
C ASN A 102 -26.05 9.19 -5.38
N ARG A 103 -25.18 9.66 -6.29
CA ARG A 103 -25.41 9.62 -7.74
C ARG A 103 -24.66 8.45 -8.35
N VAL A 104 -25.11 8.02 -9.52
CA VAL A 104 -24.40 7.03 -10.33
C VAL A 104 -22.97 7.53 -10.59
N TRP A 105 -21.98 6.65 -10.46
CA TRP A 105 -20.59 6.96 -10.70
C TRP A 105 -20.27 6.77 -12.20
N ASN A 106 -20.29 7.87 -12.94
CA ASN A 106 -19.97 7.94 -14.37
C ASN A 106 -19.47 9.35 -14.73
N GLU A 107 -19.17 9.61 -16.00
CA GLU A 107 -18.64 10.89 -16.48
C GLU A 107 -19.46 12.14 -16.11
N SER A 108 -20.77 11.98 -15.86
CA SER A 108 -21.65 13.09 -15.46
C SER A 108 -21.57 13.42 -13.98
N ASN A 109 -20.97 12.55 -13.18
CA ASN A 109 -20.74 12.79 -11.76
C ASN A 109 -19.58 13.77 -11.58
N TYR A 110 -19.87 14.97 -11.09
CA TYR A 110 -18.87 16.03 -10.93
C TYR A 110 -17.74 15.66 -9.96
N ASN A 111 -17.89 14.66 -9.07
CA ASN A 111 -16.81 14.22 -8.19
C ASN A 111 -15.71 13.44 -8.94
N THR A 112 -15.99 12.91 -10.13
CA THR A 112 -14.99 12.15 -10.90
C THR A 112 -13.76 12.99 -11.22
N LYS A 113 -13.96 14.22 -11.70
CA LYS A 113 -12.86 15.17 -12.01
C LYS A 113 -12.07 15.63 -10.78
N ASP A 114 -12.71 15.64 -9.61
CA ASP A 114 -12.10 16.13 -8.37
C ASP A 114 -11.08 15.12 -7.85
N MET A 115 -11.32 13.82 -8.08
CA MET A 115 -10.46 12.73 -7.63
C MET A 115 -9.32 12.40 -8.60
N LEU A 116 -9.35 12.86 -9.86
CA LEU A 116 -8.28 12.59 -10.83
C LEU A 116 -6.90 13.07 -10.35
N GLY A 117 -5.85 12.36 -10.75
CA GLY A 117 -4.45 12.73 -10.48
C GLY A 117 -3.97 12.53 -9.05
N PHE A 118 -4.74 11.82 -8.23
CA PHE A 118 -4.35 11.54 -6.86
C PHE A 118 -3.18 10.56 -6.78
N SER A 119 -2.59 10.46 -5.59
CA SER A 119 -1.52 9.53 -5.29
C SER A 119 -1.71 8.96 -3.89
N VAL A 120 -1.30 7.71 -3.71
CA VAL A 120 -1.35 7.01 -2.43
C VAL A 120 0.06 6.60 -2.04
N TYR A 121 0.43 6.92 -0.81
CA TYR A 121 1.73 6.61 -0.23
C TYR A 121 1.57 5.73 1.00
N LEU A 122 2.50 4.80 1.17
CA LEU A 122 2.70 4.07 2.41
C LEU A 122 4.01 4.57 3.05
N SER A 123 3.99 4.91 4.34
CA SER A 123 5.14 5.56 5.00
C SER A 123 5.30 5.09 6.43
N ASN A 124 6.54 5.15 6.95
CA ASN A 124 6.83 4.97 8.38
C ASN A 124 6.72 6.28 9.17
N THR A 125 6.43 7.39 8.50
CA THR A 125 6.23 8.71 9.12
C THR A 125 4.95 9.36 8.59
N THR A 126 4.50 10.45 9.23
CA THR A 126 3.36 11.25 8.74
C THR A 126 3.65 12.03 7.45
N SER A 127 4.88 11.92 6.92
CA SER A 127 5.33 12.57 5.69
C SER A 127 5.38 11.58 4.53
N ARG A 128 4.96 12.04 3.35
CA ARG A 128 5.06 11.32 2.08
C ARG A 128 6.47 11.33 1.47
N LYS A 129 7.35 12.24 1.89
CA LYS A 129 8.64 12.48 1.21
C LYS A 129 9.56 11.25 1.19
N ASN A 130 9.49 10.44 2.25
CA ASN A 130 10.28 9.22 2.41
C ASN A 130 9.39 7.97 2.36
N GLY A 131 8.16 8.11 1.88
CA GLY A 131 7.22 7.00 1.75
C GLY A 131 7.34 6.30 0.40
N ILE A 132 6.84 5.07 0.36
CA ILE A 132 6.68 4.29 -0.86
C ILE A 132 5.44 4.82 -1.61
N LEU A 133 5.60 5.14 -2.89
CA LEU A 133 4.48 5.50 -3.76
C LEU A 133 3.76 4.23 -4.20
N CYS A 134 2.64 3.88 -3.55
CA CYS A 134 1.81 2.74 -3.93
C CYS A 134 1.13 2.98 -5.29
N PHE A 135 0.65 4.20 -5.51
CA PHE A 135 -0.15 4.52 -6.68
C PHE A 135 -0.08 6.00 -7.03
N LYS A 136 -0.11 6.28 -8.34
CA LYS A 136 -0.30 7.62 -8.87
C LYS A 136 -1.20 7.53 -10.10
N ASP A 137 -2.32 8.23 -10.06
CA ASP A 137 -3.18 8.36 -11.23
C ASP A 137 -2.53 9.28 -12.28
N THR A 138 -2.33 8.72 -13.47
CA THR A 138 -1.88 9.43 -14.67
C THR A 138 -2.73 9.11 -15.89
N HIS A 139 -3.78 8.29 -15.75
CA HIS A 139 -4.47 7.67 -16.88
C HIS A 139 -5.99 7.73 -16.79
N PHE A 140 -6.57 7.91 -15.60
CA PHE A 140 -8.01 7.96 -15.50
C PHE A 140 -8.59 9.21 -16.15
N THR A 141 -9.80 9.05 -16.66
CA THR A 141 -10.67 10.13 -17.11
C THR A 141 -11.90 10.16 -16.22
N THR A 142 -12.74 11.18 -16.38
CA THR A 142 -14.03 11.26 -15.67
C THR A 142 -14.93 10.05 -15.93
N ALA A 143 -14.76 9.37 -17.08
CA ALA A 143 -15.51 8.17 -17.44
C ALA A 143 -14.91 6.87 -16.89
N THR A 144 -13.59 6.82 -16.64
CA THR A 144 -12.87 5.56 -16.36
C THR A 144 -12.35 5.42 -14.94
N ILE A 145 -12.31 6.49 -14.15
CA ILE A 145 -11.94 6.40 -12.74
C ILE A 145 -12.90 5.43 -12.02
N PRO A 146 -12.42 4.36 -11.35
CA PRO A 146 -13.30 3.41 -10.66
C PRO A 146 -13.68 3.90 -9.27
N ASN A 147 -14.82 3.43 -8.74
CA ASN A 147 -15.23 3.68 -7.36
C ASN A 147 -16.05 2.48 -6.81
N PRO A 148 -15.52 1.68 -5.87
CA PRO A 148 -14.22 1.85 -5.23
C PRO A 148 -13.05 1.52 -6.16
N ILE A 149 -11.88 2.10 -5.89
CA ILE A 149 -10.62 1.69 -6.53
C ILE A 149 -9.88 0.67 -5.66
N ASN A 150 -9.23 -0.30 -6.29
CA ASN A 150 -8.34 -1.26 -5.62
C ASN A 150 -6.88 -1.00 -6.03
N ILE A 151 -6.04 -0.72 -5.04
CA ILE A 151 -4.64 -0.35 -5.20
C ILE A 151 -3.77 -1.41 -4.52
N SER A 152 -3.04 -2.19 -5.32
CA SER A 152 -2.00 -3.08 -4.78
C SER A 152 -0.89 -2.27 -4.12
N CYS A 153 -0.51 -2.61 -2.89
CA CYS A 153 0.63 -2.01 -2.20
C CYS A 153 1.27 -3.02 -1.23
N PRO A 154 1.94 -4.07 -1.75
CA PRO A 154 2.52 -5.18 -0.98
C PRO A 154 3.81 -4.77 -0.25
N PHE A 155 3.71 -3.78 0.64
CA PHE A 155 4.85 -3.20 1.35
C PHE A 155 4.56 -3.03 2.83
N HIS A 156 5.62 -2.84 3.61
CA HIS A 156 5.52 -2.55 5.03
C HIS A 156 5.40 -1.05 5.27
N GLY A 157 4.48 -0.65 6.13
CA GLY A 157 4.40 0.72 6.60
C GLY A 157 3.37 0.95 7.69
N ARG A 158 3.43 2.15 8.27
CA ARG A 158 2.55 2.54 9.38
C ARG A 158 1.46 3.53 8.99
N TYR A 159 1.74 4.38 8.01
CA TYR A 159 0.83 5.46 7.62
C TYR A 159 0.47 5.30 6.15
N VAL A 160 -0.84 5.23 5.87
CA VAL A 160 -1.37 5.37 4.51
C VAL A 160 -1.76 6.82 4.31
N ILE A 161 -1.30 7.41 3.20
CA ILE A 161 -1.47 8.84 2.92
C ILE A 161 -2.03 9.00 1.51
N TYR A 162 -3.25 9.54 1.44
CA TYR A 162 -3.83 10.06 0.21
C TYR A 162 -3.34 11.47 -0.03
N TYR A 163 -2.97 11.78 -1.27
CA TYR A 163 -2.53 13.11 -1.66
C TYR A 163 -3.01 13.48 -3.06
N ASN A 164 -3.54 14.69 -3.19
CA ASN A 164 -3.88 15.26 -4.48
C ASN A 164 -3.24 16.65 -4.64
N ASN A 165 -2.75 16.95 -5.84
CA ASN A 165 -1.95 18.14 -6.10
C ASN A 165 -2.41 18.90 -7.35
N ARG A 166 -2.54 20.22 -7.20
CA ARG A 166 -2.88 21.21 -8.22
C ARG A 166 -2.02 22.47 -8.05
N THR A 167 -0.72 22.35 -7.77
CA THR A 167 0.15 23.54 -7.64
C THR A 167 0.84 23.96 -8.94
N HIS A 168 0.83 23.11 -9.98
CA HIS A 168 1.58 23.34 -11.22
C HIS A 168 0.65 23.19 -12.44
N PRO A 169 -0.01 24.28 -12.87
CA PRO A 169 -0.77 24.29 -14.12
C PRO A 169 0.18 24.33 -15.35
N PRO A 170 -0.27 23.89 -16.55
CA PRO A 170 -1.61 23.38 -16.87
C PRO A 170 -1.83 21.92 -16.42
N TYR A 171 -3.07 21.58 -16.06
CA TYR A 171 -3.45 20.21 -15.70
C TYR A 171 -3.90 19.41 -16.93
N PRO A 172 -3.81 18.07 -16.90
CA PRO A 172 -4.42 17.24 -17.93
C PRO A 172 -5.92 17.52 -18.08
N ALA A 173 -6.44 17.26 -19.28
CA ALA A 173 -7.85 17.49 -19.59
C ALA A 173 -8.77 16.71 -18.63
N GLY A 174 -9.84 17.36 -18.18
CA GLY A 174 -10.82 16.78 -17.26
C GLY A 174 -10.49 16.95 -15.77
N TYR A 175 -9.26 17.35 -15.41
CA TYR A 175 -8.90 17.56 -14.01
C TYR A 175 -9.61 18.80 -13.45
N SER A 176 -10.07 18.71 -12.20
CA SER A 176 -10.53 19.88 -11.45
C SER A 176 -9.38 20.86 -11.19
N SER A 177 -9.67 22.16 -11.16
CA SER A 177 -8.68 23.21 -10.86
C SER A 177 -8.23 23.22 -9.39
N TYR A 178 -8.98 22.53 -8.53
CA TYR A 178 -8.72 22.39 -7.09
C TYR A 178 -8.47 20.92 -6.74
N ALA A 179 -7.70 20.71 -5.69
CA ALA A 179 -7.45 19.40 -5.11
C ALA A 179 -8.47 19.13 -4.00
N TYR A 180 -8.97 17.90 -3.95
CA TYR A 180 -9.93 17.42 -2.95
C TYR A 180 -9.49 16.07 -2.37
N SER A 181 -9.86 15.80 -1.13
CA SER A 181 -9.76 14.51 -0.45
C SER A 181 -11.11 14.12 0.14
N ASP A 182 -12.11 13.97 -0.73
CA ASP A 182 -13.49 13.62 -0.37
C ASP A 182 -13.68 12.10 -0.40
N LEU A 183 -13.33 11.46 0.71
CA LEU A 183 -13.23 10.02 0.87
C LEU A 183 -14.34 9.53 1.80
N CYS A 184 -15.15 8.57 1.35
CA CYS A 184 -16.17 7.95 2.20
C CYS A 184 -15.64 6.72 2.92
N GLU A 185 -14.74 5.94 2.33
CA GLU A 185 -14.08 4.84 3.04
C GLU A 185 -12.69 4.56 2.45
N VAL A 186 -11.73 4.24 3.30
CA VAL A 186 -10.38 3.81 2.98
C VAL A 186 -10.08 2.55 3.79
N GLU A 187 -10.13 1.41 3.11
CA GLU A 187 -9.84 0.12 3.72
C GLU A 187 -8.41 -0.27 3.39
N VAL A 188 -7.63 -0.66 4.40
CA VAL A 188 -6.25 -1.10 4.22
C VAL A 188 -6.20 -2.56 4.60
N TYR A 189 -6.07 -3.44 3.61
CA TYR A 189 -6.02 -4.88 3.83
C TYR A 189 -4.58 -5.35 3.97
N GLY A 190 -4.28 -6.02 5.06
CA GLY A 190 -2.97 -6.56 5.35
C GLY A 190 -2.98 -7.47 6.57
N CYS A 191 -1.79 -7.70 7.12
CA CYS A 191 -1.64 -8.47 8.35
C CYS A 191 -1.81 -7.59 9.60
N PRO A 192 -2.69 -7.96 10.54
CA PRO A 192 -2.95 -7.15 11.74
C PRO A 192 -1.78 -7.17 12.73
N LYS A 193 -0.83 -8.11 12.55
CA LYS A 193 0.37 -8.27 13.36
C LYS A 193 1.62 -8.21 12.47
N PRO A 194 2.68 -7.50 12.89
CA PRO A 194 3.94 -7.46 12.17
C PRO A 194 4.64 -8.83 12.19
N GLY A 195 5.46 -9.11 11.18
CA GLY A 195 6.27 -10.34 11.12
C GLY A 195 5.52 -11.60 10.70
N TYR A 196 4.33 -11.45 10.09
CA TYR A 196 3.56 -12.57 9.54
C TYR A 196 3.20 -12.31 8.08
N TYR A 197 3.04 -13.40 7.33
CA TYR A 197 2.66 -13.41 5.93
C TYR A 197 1.72 -14.58 5.60
N GLY A 198 1.35 -14.67 4.32
CA GLY A 198 0.40 -15.62 3.76
C GLY A 198 -1.03 -15.10 3.88
N GLU A 199 -1.95 -15.76 3.19
CA GLU A 199 -3.37 -15.35 3.10
C GLU A 199 -4.07 -15.16 4.46
N ASN A 200 -3.55 -15.82 5.50
CA ASN A 200 -4.09 -15.81 6.86
C ASN A 200 -3.22 -15.09 7.88
N CYS A 201 -2.13 -14.46 7.45
CA CYS A 201 -1.18 -13.81 8.36
C CYS A 201 -0.77 -14.70 9.54
N SER A 202 -0.63 -16.00 9.24
CA SER A 202 -0.42 -17.06 10.23
C SER A 202 0.95 -17.71 10.09
N ILE A 203 1.66 -17.42 8.99
CA ILE A 203 3.01 -17.92 8.77
C ILE A 203 3.98 -16.82 9.22
N PRO A 204 4.85 -17.08 10.22
CA PRO A 204 5.82 -16.09 10.65
C PRO A 204 6.86 -15.88 9.55
N CYS A 205 7.29 -14.63 9.35
CA CYS A 205 8.43 -14.34 8.47
C CYS A 205 9.67 -15.12 8.94
N PRO A 206 10.55 -15.56 8.01
CA PRO A 206 11.79 -16.23 8.38
C PRO A 206 12.60 -15.46 9.44
N ASN A 207 13.19 -16.20 10.39
CA ASN A 207 13.85 -15.61 11.57
C ASN A 207 15.03 -14.68 11.20
N ASN A 208 15.69 -14.96 10.09
CA ASN A 208 16.87 -14.22 9.63
C ASN A 208 16.53 -13.12 8.62
N CYS A 209 15.25 -12.85 8.35
CA CYS A 209 14.87 -11.62 7.66
C CYS A 209 15.21 -10.43 8.56
N LEU A 210 15.85 -9.41 7.99
CA LEU A 210 16.15 -8.16 8.70
C LEU A 210 14.84 -7.53 9.23
N GLY A 211 14.76 -7.36 10.55
CA GLY A 211 13.57 -6.81 11.21
C GLY A 211 12.30 -7.65 11.07
N HIS A 212 12.41 -8.94 10.72
CA HIS A 212 11.27 -9.82 10.41
C HIS A 212 10.35 -9.28 9.30
N LEU A 213 10.92 -8.55 8.33
CA LEU A 213 10.17 -8.00 7.20
C LEU A 213 10.27 -8.94 6.01
N CYS A 214 9.12 -9.47 5.60
CA CYS A 214 9.01 -10.33 4.43
C CYS A 214 7.80 -9.95 3.55
N ASP A 215 7.84 -10.36 2.29
CA ASP A 215 6.72 -10.21 1.35
C ASP A 215 5.46 -10.87 1.91
N ILE A 216 4.33 -10.18 1.82
CA ILE A 216 3.08 -10.61 2.46
C ILE A 216 2.49 -11.87 1.82
N VAL A 217 2.81 -12.16 0.56
CA VAL A 217 2.30 -13.32 -0.18
C VAL A 217 3.32 -14.45 -0.16
N GLU A 218 4.54 -14.17 -0.61
CA GLU A 218 5.57 -15.16 -0.85
C GLU A 218 6.41 -15.47 0.38
N GLY A 219 6.46 -14.57 1.38
CA GLY A 219 7.32 -14.72 2.56
C GLY A 219 8.80 -14.48 2.32
N THR A 220 9.18 -14.09 1.10
CA THR A 220 10.55 -13.71 0.75
C THR A 220 11.00 -12.52 1.59
N CYS A 221 12.17 -12.62 2.23
CA CYS A 221 12.71 -11.53 3.04
C CYS A 221 13.03 -10.31 2.17
N LEU A 222 12.79 -9.12 2.70
CA LEU A 222 13.23 -7.88 2.02
C LEU A 222 14.74 -7.71 2.07
N ASP A 223 15.35 -8.15 3.17
CA ASP A 223 16.81 -8.19 3.37
C ASP A 223 17.14 -9.25 4.44
N CYS A 224 18.39 -9.70 4.49
CA CYS A 224 18.87 -10.67 5.47
C CYS A 224 19.68 -10.00 6.59
N VAL A 225 19.64 -10.57 7.79
CA VAL A 225 20.63 -10.24 8.82
C VAL A 225 22.02 -10.71 8.37
N GLU A 226 23.06 -10.05 8.89
CA GLU A 226 24.44 -10.35 8.55
C GLU A 226 24.77 -11.85 8.75
N GLY A 227 25.42 -12.45 7.74
CA GLY A 227 25.78 -13.87 7.76
C GLY A 227 24.77 -14.82 7.12
N TYR A 228 23.61 -14.34 6.64
CA TYR A 228 22.62 -15.15 5.95
C TYR A 228 22.32 -14.65 4.54
N THR A 229 21.94 -15.57 3.65
CA THR A 229 21.56 -15.25 2.26
C THR A 229 20.41 -16.14 1.77
N GLY A 230 20.00 -15.90 0.52
CA GLY A 230 18.86 -16.53 -0.14
C GLY A 230 17.53 -15.83 0.15
N PRO A 231 16.47 -16.17 -0.60
CA PRO A 231 15.17 -15.49 -0.51
C PRO A 231 14.51 -15.59 0.86
N MET A 232 14.84 -16.63 1.63
CA MET A 232 14.30 -16.88 2.98
C MET A 232 15.36 -16.72 4.08
N CYS A 233 16.53 -16.15 3.76
CA CYS A 233 17.67 -15.98 4.67
C CYS A 233 18.04 -17.27 5.44
N SER A 234 17.91 -18.42 4.78
CA SER A 234 18.11 -19.74 5.40
C SER A 234 19.50 -20.30 5.14
N GLU A 235 20.26 -19.68 4.23
CA GLU A 235 21.59 -20.13 3.86
C GLU A 235 22.64 -19.39 4.70
N ASP A 236 23.45 -20.12 5.46
CA ASP A 236 24.52 -19.56 6.29
C ASP A 236 25.79 -19.32 5.44
N CYS A 237 26.22 -18.06 5.39
CA CYS A 237 27.41 -17.62 4.65
C CYS A 237 28.73 -18.16 5.23
N SER A 238 28.75 -18.60 6.49
CA SER A 238 29.93 -19.19 7.12
C SER A 238 30.24 -20.61 6.59
N ILE A 239 29.22 -21.33 6.10
CA ILE A 239 29.36 -22.67 5.52
C ILE A 239 29.69 -22.57 4.02
N SER A 240 29.19 -21.56 3.31
CA SER A 240 29.39 -21.38 1.86
C SER A 240 30.73 -20.73 1.47
N LEU A 241 31.50 -20.22 2.43
CA LEU A 241 32.94 -19.91 2.28
C LEU A 241 33.80 -21.14 1.92
N GLN A 242 33.30 -22.37 2.16
CA GLN A 242 33.94 -23.60 1.69
C GLN A 242 33.55 -24.00 0.25
N ARG A 243 32.57 -23.33 -0.38
CA ARG A 243 32.04 -23.66 -1.74
C ARG A 243 32.11 -22.52 -2.76
N ASN A 244 32.74 -21.38 -2.45
CA ASN A 244 32.91 -20.22 -3.36
C ASN A 244 31.60 -19.64 -3.95
N ILE A 245 30.44 -19.87 -3.34
CA ILE A 245 29.16 -19.38 -3.89
C ILE A 245 28.94 -17.88 -3.59
N CYS A 246 29.65 -17.32 -2.61
CA CYS A 246 29.63 -15.88 -2.31
C CYS A 246 30.73 -15.08 -3.04
N GLN A 247 31.49 -15.69 -3.97
CA GLN A 247 32.77 -15.14 -4.43
C GLN A 247 32.85 -14.72 -5.91
N GLU A 248 31.84 -14.93 -6.75
CA GLU A 248 32.06 -14.70 -8.19
C GLU A 248 32.08 -13.22 -8.64
N ASN A 249 31.97 -12.22 -7.75
CA ASN A 249 32.13 -10.81 -8.17
C ASN A 249 32.81 -9.86 -7.16
N CYS A 250 33.69 -10.36 -6.29
CA CYS A 250 34.62 -9.50 -5.58
C CYS A 250 35.92 -9.39 -6.38
N SER A 251 36.02 -8.38 -7.24
CA SER A 251 37.26 -8.12 -7.99
C SER A 251 38.41 -7.87 -7.01
N ASN A 252 39.56 -8.55 -7.22
CA ASN A 252 40.75 -8.59 -6.35
C ASN A 252 41.49 -7.25 -6.13
N ASN A 253 40.81 -6.10 -6.24
CA ASN A 253 41.40 -4.76 -6.28
C ASN A 253 41.06 -3.90 -5.04
N CYS A 254 40.65 -4.51 -3.94
CA CYS A 254 40.46 -3.82 -2.65
C CYS A 254 41.74 -3.88 -1.81
N ARG A 255 42.14 -2.74 -1.23
CA ARG A 255 43.46 -2.55 -0.56
C ARG A 255 43.57 -3.22 0.82
N ILE A 256 42.50 -3.79 1.37
CA ILE A 256 42.49 -4.40 2.71
C ILE A 256 41.89 -5.82 2.62
N PRO A 257 42.60 -6.88 3.05
CA PRO A 257 42.15 -8.28 2.90
C PRO A 257 40.95 -8.70 3.78
N SER A 258 40.31 -7.81 4.53
CA SER A 258 39.36 -8.20 5.58
C SER A 258 38.04 -7.43 5.61
N ASP A 259 37.73 -6.58 4.62
CA ASP A 259 36.47 -5.85 4.61
C ASP A 259 35.47 -6.45 3.61
N PHE A 260 34.29 -6.72 4.14
CA PHE A 260 33.17 -7.45 3.57
C PHE A 260 32.70 -6.88 2.22
N CYS A 261 32.56 -7.75 1.23
CA CYS A 261 31.81 -7.46 0.01
C CYS A 261 30.31 -7.50 0.30
N ASN A 262 29.62 -6.36 0.14
CA ASN A 262 28.16 -6.33 0.02
C ASN A 262 27.74 -6.50 -1.44
N ILE A 263 26.70 -7.29 -1.67
CA ILE A 263 26.29 -7.83 -2.99
C ILE A 263 25.62 -6.78 -3.91
N THR A 264 25.63 -5.49 -3.55
CA THR A 264 25.01 -4.43 -4.36
C THR A 264 25.89 -3.18 -4.53
N GLY A 265 27.11 -3.35 -5.06
CA GLY A 265 27.96 -2.30 -5.68
C GLY A 265 28.53 -1.19 -4.77
N PRO A 266 29.34 -0.27 -5.36
CA PRO A 266 30.79 -0.38 -5.52
C PRO A 266 31.57 -0.25 -4.19
N CYS A 267 32.88 -0.51 -4.22
CA CYS A 267 33.78 -0.43 -3.06
C CYS A 267 33.50 0.82 -2.21
N SER A 268 33.23 0.64 -0.92
CA SER A 268 32.88 1.74 -0.01
C SER A 268 33.99 2.79 0.12
N TYR A 269 35.24 2.48 -0.25
CA TYR A 269 36.35 3.43 -0.19
C TYR A 269 37.37 3.26 -1.34
N VAL A 270 37.53 4.33 -2.10
CA VAL A 270 38.66 4.75 -2.96
C VAL A 270 39.27 3.69 -3.89
N CYS A 271 38.98 3.82 -5.20
CA CYS A 271 39.72 3.13 -6.26
C CYS A 271 41.16 3.67 -6.37
N LEU A 272 42.13 2.84 -6.75
CA LEU A 272 43.48 3.28 -7.11
C LEU A 272 43.41 4.28 -8.28
N GLU A 273 44.05 5.44 -8.14
CA GLU A 273 43.98 6.59 -9.07
C GLU A 273 44.28 6.24 -10.54
N GLU A 274 44.99 5.15 -10.80
CA GLU A 274 45.46 4.78 -12.15
C GLU A 274 44.40 4.16 -13.08
N TRP A 275 43.18 3.85 -12.59
CA TRP A 275 42.15 3.14 -13.38
C TRP A 275 40.89 3.95 -13.73
N ILE A 276 40.78 5.20 -13.28
CA ILE A 276 39.63 6.09 -13.57
C ILE A 276 39.48 6.34 -15.09
N LEU A 277 40.56 6.26 -15.86
CA LEU A 277 40.54 6.52 -17.30
C LEU A 277 40.06 5.34 -18.17
N LYS A 278 39.92 4.13 -17.64
CA LYS A 278 39.49 2.94 -18.42
C LYS A 278 38.01 2.62 -18.33
N ALA A 279 37.26 3.29 -17.44
CA ALA A 279 35.83 3.06 -17.23
C ALA A 279 34.92 3.70 -18.31
N TYR A 280 35.48 4.40 -19.30
CA TYR A 280 34.71 5.04 -20.37
C TYR A 280 33.99 4.07 -21.33
N ASN A 281 34.21 2.75 -21.23
CA ASN A 281 33.63 1.75 -22.13
C ASN A 281 32.84 0.61 -21.46
N ALA A 282 32.55 0.67 -20.16
CA ALA A 282 31.66 -0.27 -19.49
C ALA A 282 30.60 0.50 -18.69
N SER A 283 29.34 0.39 -19.13
CA SER A 283 28.21 1.20 -18.67
C SER A 283 27.70 0.80 -17.27
N MET A 284 28.45 1.15 -16.23
CA MET A 284 27.93 1.26 -14.85
C MET A 284 28.21 2.67 -14.33
N LEU A 285 27.14 3.46 -14.19
CA LEU A 285 27.18 4.84 -13.74
C LEU A 285 27.43 4.92 -12.23
N CYS A 286 28.69 5.16 -11.83
CA CYS A 286 28.97 5.91 -10.60
C CYS A 286 28.41 7.33 -10.76
N ARG A 287 27.56 7.78 -9.83
CA ARG A 287 27.30 9.22 -9.66
C ARG A 287 28.34 9.79 -8.70
N ILE A 288 29.00 10.85 -9.15
CA ILE A 288 29.87 11.71 -8.36
C ILE A 288 28.98 12.53 -7.41
N GLN A 289 29.32 12.62 -6.13
CA GLN A 289 28.86 13.67 -5.23
C GLN A 289 29.84 14.84 -5.28
#